data_AF-A0A3Q2Q433-F1
#
_entry.id   AF-A0A3Q2Q433-F1
#
_cell.length_a   1.000
_cell.length_b   1.000
_cell.length_c   1.000
_cell.angle_alpha   90.00
_cell.angle_beta   90.00
_cell.angle_gamma   90.00
#
_symmetry.space_group_name_H-M   'P 1'
#
loop_
_entity.id
_entity.type
_entity.pdbx_description
1 polymer ?
#
loop_
_entity_poly.entity_id
_entity_poly.type
_entity_poly.pdbx_seq_one_letter_code
_entity_poly.pdbx_strand_id
1 'polypeptide(L)'
;MSSKLNLRLLAAVMLAAALPLCVKGAPLEVTPTDLPQGEASGEEEEDRRISDPPRDSNIIEIWERVLKSTESHQQEFDEEFQGNVKYDLLDKDKPRSFPAKCPNCTLSKEACLQSLAHGMLVYTVLLKHVDREYHNSSIVAAVKAGIPQLITQIKAKMRNADSVAAPTSSEEQQLLKELDRPDLFYRKMMAHRILRSIHIFLVDGKRSYQKWMSKKKPESFYISKPKHQEYTKTVA
;
A
#
# COMPACT_ATOMS: atom_id res chain seq x y z
N MET A 1 -0.77 44.93 29.96
CA MET A 1 -2.14 44.48 30.28
C MET A 1 -2.81 44.02 29.00
N SER A 2 -3.35 42.80 29.07
CA SER A 2 -4.28 42.08 28.18
C SER A 2 -4.44 42.43 26.70
N SER A 3 -4.02 41.49 25.85
CA SER A 3 -4.76 41.11 24.62
C SER A 3 -4.77 39.59 24.44
N LYS A 4 -5.23 38.87 25.48
CA LYS A 4 -5.50 37.42 25.44
C LYS A 4 -7.00 37.18 25.41
N LEU A 5 -7.71 37.64 24.40
CA LEU A 5 -9.14 37.33 24.23
C LEU A 5 -9.50 37.47 22.74
N ASN A 6 -9.07 36.52 21.90
CA ASN A 6 -9.71 36.24 20.60
C ASN A 6 -9.12 34.98 19.93
N LEU A 7 -9.07 33.86 20.65
CA LEU A 7 -8.71 32.57 20.04
C LEU A 7 -9.56 31.39 20.56
N ARG A 8 -10.69 31.67 21.20
CA ARG A 8 -11.58 30.66 21.82
C ARG A 8 -13.06 30.83 21.46
N LEU A 9 -13.36 31.30 20.25
CA LEU A 9 -14.76 31.47 19.81
C LEU A 9 -15.00 31.03 18.35
N LEU A 10 -14.34 29.96 17.90
CA LEU A 10 -14.65 29.31 16.62
C LEU A 10 -14.58 27.77 16.74
N ALA A 11 -15.12 27.25 17.84
CA ALA A 11 -15.40 25.83 17.98
C ALA A 11 -16.83 25.64 18.49
N ALA A 12 -17.54 24.72 17.84
CA ALA A 12 -18.87 24.19 18.11
C ALA A 12 -20.06 25.00 17.56
N VAL A 13 -20.79 24.40 16.60
CA VAL A 13 -22.21 23.98 16.66
C VAL A 13 -22.47 23.21 15.34
N MET A 14 -22.34 21.88 15.28
CA MET A 14 -23.30 20.79 15.61
C MET A 14 -24.07 20.23 14.40
N LEU A 15 -24.12 18.90 14.39
CA LEU A 15 -24.73 17.95 13.44
C LEU A 15 -26.27 18.05 13.32
N ALA A 16 -26.76 17.48 12.20
CA ALA A 16 -27.90 16.54 12.05
C ALA A 16 -29.11 17.03 11.23
N ALA A 17 -29.43 16.26 10.18
CA ALA A 17 -30.75 15.78 9.75
C ALA A 17 -30.62 15.25 8.30
N ALA A 18 -30.55 13.93 8.10
CA ALA A 18 -31.69 13.01 7.92
C ALA A 18 -32.24 13.00 6.48
N LEU A 19 -32.03 11.86 5.79
CA LEU A 19 -32.65 11.46 4.52
C LEU A 19 -34.18 11.41 4.63
N PRO A 20 -34.87 11.49 3.48
CA PRO A 20 -35.90 10.49 3.20
C PRO A 20 -35.74 9.79 1.86
N LEU A 21 -36.10 8.51 1.91
CA LEU A 21 -36.24 7.53 0.84
C LEU A 21 -37.14 7.99 -0.31
N CYS A 22 -36.85 7.53 -1.52
CA CYS A 22 -37.87 7.25 -2.53
C CYS A 22 -37.52 5.97 -3.30
N VAL A 23 -38.21 4.89 -2.91
CA VAL A 23 -38.39 3.65 -3.67
C VAL A 23 -39.63 3.80 -4.56
N LYS A 24 -39.52 3.46 -5.84
CA LYS A 24 -40.58 2.95 -6.74
C LYS A 24 -39.82 2.15 -7.82
N GLY A 25 -40.00 0.85 -8.05
CA GLY A 25 -41.25 0.11 -8.17
C GLY A 25 -41.55 -0.06 -9.66
N ALA A 26 -41.29 -1.26 -10.21
CA ALA A 26 -41.41 -1.66 -11.63
C ALA A 26 -42.86 -1.56 -12.18
N PRO A 27 -43.05 -1.80 -13.50
CA PRO A 27 -43.68 -3.09 -13.85
C PRO A 27 -43.13 -3.78 -15.12
N LEU A 28 -43.32 -5.10 -15.09
CA LEU A 28 -43.11 -6.12 -16.11
C LEU A 28 -43.84 -5.83 -17.42
N GLU A 29 -43.19 -6.14 -18.55
CA GLU A 29 -43.90 -6.53 -19.77
C GLU A 29 -43.45 -7.94 -20.13
N VAL A 30 -44.43 -8.84 -20.22
CA VAL A 30 -44.29 -10.26 -20.52
C VAL A 30 -45.02 -10.47 -21.83
N THR A 31 -44.32 -10.90 -22.88
CA THR A 31 -44.98 -11.51 -24.04
C THR A 31 -44.10 -12.65 -24.58
N PRO A 32 -44.67 -13.85 -24.81
CA PRO A 32 -43.93 -15.07 -25.10
C PRO A 32 -43.79 -15.31 -26.61
N THR A 33 -42.68 -15.87 -27.08
CA THR A 33 -42.64 -16.59 -28.37
C THR A 33 -41.49 -17.60 -28.38
N ASP A 34 -41.90 -18.87 -28.50
CA ASP A 34 -41.26 -20.03 -29.11
C ASP A 34 -39.87 -20.53 -28.69
N LEU A 35 -39.91 -21.72 -28.06
CA LEU A 35 -38.88 -22.74 -28.12
C LEU A 35 -38.59 -23.15 -29.58
N PRO A 36 -37.38 -23.67 -29.83
CA PRO A 36 -37.35 -25.08 -30.14
C PRO A 36 -36.30 -25.87 -29.36
N GLN A 37 -36.75 -27.06 -29.00
CA GLN A 37 -36.05 -28.25 -28.56
C GLN A 37 -34.77 -28.52 -29.37
N GLY A 38 -33.67 -28.72 -28.65
CA GLY A 38 -32.39 -29.18 -29.19
C GLY A 38 -31.63 -29.91 -28.09
N GLU A 39 -31.75 -31.24 -28.09
CA GLU A 39 -31.04 -32.14 -27.20
C GLU A 39 -29.58 -32.24 -27.63
N ALA A 40 -28.64 -31.90 -26.74
CA ALA A 40 -27.22 -32.26 -26.82
C ALA A 40 -26.66 -32.12 -25.39
N SER A 41 -26.44 -33.22 -24.67
CA SER A 41 -25.28 -34.10 -24.78
C SER A 41 -24.04 -33.52 -24.10
N GLY A 42 -23.77 -34.03 -22.88
CA GLY A 42 -22.44 -34.15 -22.30
C GLY A 42 -21.86 -32.90 -21.67
N GLU A 43 -22.11 -32.71 -20.38
CA GLU A 43 -21.21 -31.92 -19.52
C GLU A 43 -20.61 -32.87 -18.50
N GLU A 44 -19.40 -33.33 -18.82
CA GLU A 44 -18.46 -33.85 -17.85
C GLU A 44 -18.21 -32.74 -16.83
N GLU A 45 -18.40 -33.08 -15.56
CA GLU A 45 -17.98 -32.30 -14.40
C GLU A 45 -16.45 -32.19 -14.44
N GLU A 46 -15.94 -31.26 -15.24
CA GLU A 46 -14.58 -30.76 -15.12
C GLU A 46 -14.55 -29.99 -13.79
N ASP A 47 -14.20 -30.73 -12.74
CA ASP A 47 -13.63 -30.24 -11.49
C ASP A 47 -12.47 -29.31 -11.87
N ARG A 48 -12.83 -28.06 -12.18
CA ARG A 48 -11.92 -26.95 -12.33
C ARG A 48 -11.32 -26.81 -10.95
N ARG A 49 -10.21 -27.51 -10.77
CA ARG A 49 -9.17 -27.21 -9.81
C ARG A 49 -9.03 -25.71 -9.83
N ILE A 50 -9.68 -25.05 -8.87
CA ILE A 50 -9.32 -23.74 -8.41
C ILE A 50 -7.91 -23.98 -7.93
N SER A 51 -6.98 -23.75 -8.84
CA SER A 51 -5.58 -23.89 -8.58
C SER A 51 -5.36 -22.84 -7.52
N ASP A 52 -5.17 -23.30 -6.28
CA ASP A 52 -4.79 -22.44 -5.17
C ASP A 52 -3.77 -21.42 -5.68
N PRO A 53 -3.95 -20.12 -5.38
CA PRO A 53 -3.02 -19.10 -5.83
C PRO A 53 -1.60 -19.55 -5.46
N PRO A 54 -0.60 -19.41 -6.36
CA PRO A 54 0.71 -20.01 -6.19
C PRO A 54 1.24 -19.75 -4.79
N ARG A 55 1.46 -20.85 -4.07
CA ARG A 55 1.97 -20.87 -2.71
C ARG A 55 3.33 -20.14 -2.70
N ASP A 56 3.31 -18.98 -2.06
CA ASP A 56 4.44 -18.28 -1.43
C ASP A 56 5.67 -18.00 -2.32
N SER A 57 5.56 -17.09 -3.30
CA SER A 57 6.72 -16.21 -3.52
C SER A 57 6.93 -15.44 -2.22
N ASN A 58 8.03 -15.73 -1.54
CA ASN A 58 8.37 -15.08 -0.28
C ASN A 58 8.35 -13.56 -0.53
N ILE A 59 7.50 -12.83 0.20
CA ILE A 59 7.38 -11.36 0.10
C ILE A 59 8.75 -10.68 0.13
N ILE A 60 9.71 -11.24 0.86
CA ILE A 60 11.10 -10.75 0.93
C ILE A 60 11.82 -10.90 -0.40
N GLU A 61 11.66 -12.01 -1.11
CA GLU A 61 12.28 -12.25 -2.42
C GLU A 61 11.74 -11.29 -3.49
N ILE A 62 10.43 -11.02 -3.47
CA ILE A 62 9.82 -10.00 -4.35
C ILE A 62 10.45 -8.64 -4.04
N TRP A 63 10.58 -8.31 -2.76
CA TRP A 63 11.19 -7.05 -2.32
C TRP A 63 12.64 -6.92 -2.76
N GLU A 64 13.43 -7.98 -2.62
CA GLU A 64 14.83 -8.05 -3.02
C GLU A 64 15.01 -7.91 -4.52
N ARG A 65 14.15 -8.57 -5.30
CA ARG A 65 14.16 -8.44 -6.76
C ARG A 65 13.95 -6.99 -7.19
N VAL A 66 12.93 -6.32 -6.63
CA VAL A 66 12.64 -4.92 -6.97
C VAL A 66 13.78 -4.00 -6.51
N LEU A 67 14.28 -4.19 -5.29
CA LEU A 67 15.39 -3.37 -4.78
C LEU A 67 16.65 -3.52 -5.63
N LYS A 68 17.02 -4.75 -6.00
CA LYS A 68 18.16 -5.02 -6.87
C LYS A 68 18.04 -4.28 -8.20
N SER A 69 16.85 -4.27 -8.80
CA SER A 69 16.62 -3.50 -10.05
C SER A 69 16.78 -2.00 -9.88
N THR A 70 16.58 -1.46 -8.68
CA THR A 70 16.73 -0.01 -8.42
C THR A 70 18.14 0.42 -8.02
N GLU A 71 19.08 -0.52 -7.81
CA GLU A 71 20.47 -0.22 -7.43
C GLU A 71 21.23 0.51 -8.55
N SER A 72 20.90 0.23 -9.83
CA SER A 72 21.51 0.92 -10.98
C SER A 72 21.00 2.35 -11.18
N HIS A 73 19.99 2.79 -10.43
CA HIS A 73 19.34 4.08 -10.68
C HIS A 73 20.29 5.28 -10.56
N GLN A 74 21.23 5.26 -9.62
CA GLN A 74 22.19 6.36 -9.49
C GLN A 74 23.11 6.43 -10.71
N GLN A 75 23.56 5.29 -11.23
CA GLN A 75 24.38 5.24 -12.43
C GLN A 75 23.60 5.79 -13.64
N GLU A 76 22.36 5.34 -13.86
CA GLU A 76 21.51 5.85 -14.95
C GLU A 76 21.28 7.36 -14.85
N PHE A 77 21.12 7.89 -13.63
CA PHE A 77 21.00 9.33 -13.39
C PHE A 77 22.31 10.08 -13.72
N ASP A 78 23.45 9.59 -13.24
CA ASP A 78 24.74 10.24 -13.45
C ASP A 78 25.14 10.24 -14.93
N GLU A 79 24.80 9.18 -15.68
CA GLU A 79 24.96 9.09 -17.14
C GLU A 79 24.09 10.12 -17.87
N GLU A 80 22.81 10.25 -17.50
CA GLU A 80 21.88 11.16 -18.16
C GLU A 80 22.24 12.64 -17.92
N PHE A 81 22.58 13.00 -16.67
CA PHE A 81 22.90 14.38 -16.32
C PHE A 81 24.39 14.71 -16.42
N GLN A 82 25.22 13.74 -16.81
CA GLN A 82 26.67 13.89 -17.00
C GLN A 82 27.37 14.50 -15.78
N GLY A 83 26.89 14.17 -14.57
CA GLY A 83 27.39 14.73 -13.30
C GLY A 83 27.09 16.22 -13.06
N ASN A 84 26.37 16.90 -13.96
CA ASN A 84 26.02 18.33 -13.79
C ASN A 84 25.05 18.58 -12.64
N VAL A 85 24.30 17.55 -12.24
CA VAL A 85 23.37 17.59 -11.11
C VAL A 85 23.82 16.55 -10.10
N LYS A 86 23.93 16.91 -8.83
CA LYS A 86 24.26 15.96 -7.77
C LYS A 86 23.05 15.08 -7.45
N TYR A 87 23.24 13.76 -7.43
CA TYR A 87 22.19 12.79 -7.12
C TYR A 87 21.44 13.06 -5.80
N ASP A 88 22.15 13.56 -4.77
CA ASP A 88 21.54 13.91 -3.47
C ASP A 88 20.47 15.01 -3.56
N LEU A 89 20.48 15.84 -4.61
CA LEU A 89 19.45 16.87 -4.83
C LEU A 89 18.07 16.27 -5.06
N LEU A 90 17.98 15.02 -5.49
CA LEU A 90 16.72 14.28 -5.61
C LEU A 90 16.02 14.09 -4.26
N ASP A 91 16.69 14.33 -3.13
CA ASP A 91 16.06 14.32 -1.80
C ASP A 91 15.46 15.66 -1.37
N LYS A 92 15.89 16.77 -1.99
CA LYS A 92 15.50 18.12 -1.56
C LYS A 92 14.18 18.55 -2.16
N ASP A 93 13.30 19.18 -1.40
CA ASP A 93 12.04 19.75 -1.92
C ASP A 93 11.12 18.71 -2.58
N LYS A 94 11.03 17.50 -2.02
CA LYS A 94 10.07 16.50 -2.47
C LYS A 94 8.64 17.02 -2.31
N PRO A 95 7.75 16.82 -3.30
CA PRO A 95 6.33 17.16 -3.15
C PRO A 95 5.74 16.51 -1.89
N ARG A 96 4.90 17.26 -1.17
CA ARG A 96 4.28 16.77 0.07
C ARG A 96 3.36 15.56 -0.15
N SER A 97 2.89 15.39 -1.37
CA SER A 97 2.11 14.24 -1.83
C SER A 97 2.90 12.93 -1.86
N PHE A 98 4.23 12.98 -1.80
CA PHE A 98 5.03 11.77 -1.83
C PHE A 98 4.88 11.03 -0.49
N PRO A 99 4.71 9.69 -0.52
CA PRO A 99 4.65 8.90 0.69
C PRO A 99 5.89 9.12 1.57
N ALA A 100 5.65 9.50 2.82
CA ALA A 100 6.71 9.65 3.80
C ALA A 100 7.42 8.30 4.06
N LYS A 101 8.68 8.36 4.48
CA LYS A 101 9.40 7.19 5.03
C LYS A 101 8.57 6.60 6.17
N CYS A 102 8.23 5.30 6.10
CA CYS A 102 7.17 4.67 6.91
C CYS A 102 7.13 5.17 8.37
N PRO A 103 6.27 6.17 8.69
CA PRO A 103 6.31 6.82 10.00
C PRO A 103 5.58 5.98 11.06
N ASN A 104 4.54 5.26 10.64
CA ASN A 104 3.66 4.49 11.53
C ASN A 104 4.17 3.08 11.86
N CYS A 105 5.33 2.71 11.31
CA CYS A 105 5.99 1.45 11.57
C CYS A 105 6.42 1.28 13.05
N THR A 106 6.36 2.35 13.85
CA THR A 106 6.63 2.34 15.30
C THR A 106 5.39 2.06 16.15
N LEU A 107 4.18 2.25 15.62
CA LEU A 107 2.92 2.21 16.38
C LEU A 107 2.40 0.78 16.56
N SER A 108 2.18 0.06 15.46
CA SER A 108 1.69 -1.32 15.48
C SER A 108 2.03 -2.06 14.19
N LYS A 109 1.93 -3.39 14.21
CA LYS A 109 2.07 -4.20 12.99
C LYS A 109 1.02 -3.83 11.95
N GLU A 110 -0.23 -3.60 12.35
CA GLU A 110 -1.30 -3.26 11.40
C GLU A 110 -1.06 -1.88 10.77
N ALA A 111 -0.77 -0.86 11.58
CA ALA A 111 -0.52 0.50 11.08
C ALA A 111 0.71 0.56 10.14
N CYS A 112 1.73 -0.25 10.44
CA CYS A 112 2.88 -0.49 9.56
C CYS A 112 2.44 -1.02 8.19
N LEU A 113 1.72 -2.15 8.16
CA LEU A 113 1.28 -2.78 6.92
C LEU A 113 0.35 -1.85 6.11
N GLN A 114 -0.58 -1.17 6.79
CA GLN A 114 -1.47 -0.18 6.18
C GLN A 114 -0.68 0.95 5.50
N SER A 115 0.31 1.50 6.21
CA SER A 115 1.13 2.60 5.68
C SER A 115 2.00 2.16 4.51
N LEU A 116 2.52 0.93 4.55
CA LEU A 116 3.29 0.36 3.44
C LEU A 116 2.41 0.16 2.20
N ALA A 117 1.25 -0.48 2.36
CA ALA A 117 0.32 -0.70 1.25
C ALA A 117 -0.16 0.63 0.65
N HIS A 118 -0.55 1.59 1.49
CA HIS A 118 -1.00 2.90 1.03
C HIS A 118 0.10 3.65 0.28
N GLY A 119 1.32 3.71 0.83
CA GLY A 119 2.43 4.37 0.16
C GLY A 119 2.77 3.74 -1.19
N MET A 120 2.76 2.40 -1.28
CA MET A 120 2.95 1.70 -2.55
C MET A 120 1.86 2.03 -3.58
N LEU A 121 0.59 2.11 -3.16
CA LEU A 121 -0.53 2.50 -4.03
C LEU A 121 -0.40 3.93 -4.56
N VAL A 122 0.11 4.86 -3.75
CA VAL A 122 0.42 6.22 -4.24
C VAL A 122 1.56 6.16 -5.28
N TYR A 123 2.60 5.36 -5.02
CA TYR A 123 3.70 5.20 -5.98
C TYR A 123 3.28 4.54 -7.30
N THR A 124 2.28 3.66 -7.33
CA THR A 124 1.76 3.14 -8.61
C THR A 124 1.16 4.24 -9.49
N VAL A 125 0.61 5.30 -8.87
CA VAL A 125 0.12 6.48 -9.60
C VAL A 125 1.30 7.34 -10.07
N LEU A 126 2.24 7.66 -9.17
CA LEU A 126 3.41 8.50 -9.52
C LEU A 126 4.27 7.86 -10.61
N LEU A 127 4.33 6.52 -10.67
CA LEU A 127 5.03 5.79 -11.72
C LEU A 127 4.49 6.06 -13.13
N LYS A 128 3.24 6.51 -13.29
CA LYS A 128 2.71 6.91 -14.60
C LYS A 128 3.53 8.04 -15.22
N HIS A 129 4.06 8.97 -14.41
CA HIS A 129 4.96 10.02 -14.89
C HIS A 129 6.31 9.43 -15.32
N VAL A 130 6.87 8.51 -14.54
CA VAL A 130 8.16 7.86 -14.85
C VAL A 130 8.06 7.03 -16.14
N ASP A 131 6.99 6.25 -16.28
CA ASP A 131 6.72 5.39 -17.43
C ASP A 131 6.59 6.19 -18.73
N ARG A 132 6.02 7.41 -18.66
CA ARG A 132 5.95 8.32 -19.80
C ARG A 132 7.34 8.79 -20.26
N GLU A 133 8.22 9.13 -19.32
CA GLU A 133 9.56 9.63 -19.66
C GLU A 133 10.57 8.49 -19.97
N TYR A 134 10.35 7.28 -19.42
CA TYR A 134 11.29 6.15 -19.45
C TYR A 134 10.62 4.78 -19.70
N HIS A 135 9.74 4.69 -20.70
CA HIS A 135 8.95 3.49 -21.00
C HIS A 135 9.77 2.20 -21.23
N ASN A 136 11.03 2.31 -21.70
CA ASN A 136 11.92 1.17 -21.93
C ASN A 136 12.89 0.89 -20.77
N SER A 137 12.78 1.61 -19.65
CA SER A 137 13.67 1.39 -18.51
C SER A 137 13.39 0.05 -17.83
N SER A 138 14.44 -0.73 -17.65
CA SER A 138 14.39 -2.01 -16.92
C SER A 138 13.99 -1.80 -15.46
N ILE A 139 14.42 -0.69 -14.84
CA ILE A 139 14.00 -0.27 -13.49
C ILE A 139 12.49 -0.08 -13.45
N VAL A 140 11.94 0.67 -14.41
CA VAL A 140 10.50 0.96 -14.47
C VAL A 140 9.70 -0.32 -14.65
N ALA A 141 10.12 -1.21 -15.56
CA ALA A 141 9.49 -2.50 -15.78
C ALA A 141 9.48 -3.37 -14.50
N ALA A 142 10.61 -3.48 -13.81
CA ALA A 142 10.73 -4.25 -12.58
C ALA A 142 9.86 -3.69 -11.44
N VAL A 143 9.85 -2.37 -11.27
CA VAL A 143 9.05 -1.70 -10.24
C VAL A 143 7.55 -1.83 -10.53
N LYS A 144 7.11 -1.63 -11.79
CA LYS A 144 5.71 -1.81 -12.21
C LYS A 144 5.22 -3.24 -12.03
N ALA A 145 6.07 -4.23 -12.22
CA ALA A 145 5.72 -5.63 -12.00
C ALA A 145 5.69 -6.00 -10.50
N GLY A 146 6.67 -5.50 -9.72
CA GLY A 146 6.89 -5.94 -8.35
C GLY A 146 6.05 -5.22 -7.29
N ILE A 147 5.82 -3.89 -7.41
CA ILE A 147 5.02 -3.15 -6.43
C ILE A 147 3.61 -3.72 -6.28
N PRO A 148 2.85 -4.03 -7.34
CA PRO A 148 1.53 -4.64 -7.20
C PRO A 148 1.57 -5.98 -6.46
N GLN A 149 2.59 -6.81 -6.70
CA GLN A 149 2.76 -8.08 -5.99
C GLN A 149 3.03 -7.85 -4.50
N LEU A 150 3.88 -6.87 -4.16
CA LEU A 150 4.13 -6.49 -2.77
C LEU A 150 2.87 -5.98 -2.08
N ILE A 151 2.06 -5.14 -2.75
CA ILE A 151 0.78 -4.65 -2.21
C ILE A 151 -0.12 -5.84 -1.88
N THR A 152 -0.31 -6.78 -2.82
CA THR A 152 -1.15 -7.97 -2.61
C THR A 152 -0.67 -8.79 -1.42
N GLN A 153 0.64 -9.08 -1.33
CA GLN A 153 1.22 -9.85 -0.24
C GLN A 153 1.13 -9.14 1.11
N ILE A 154 1.31 -7.82 1.14
CA ILE A 154 1.15 -7.01 2.36
C ILE A 154 -0.31 -7.02 2.82
N LYS A 155 -1.26 -6.77 1.91
CA LYS A 155 -2.69 -6.74 2.22
C LYS A 155 -3.19 -8.10 2.73
N ALA A 156 -2.65 -9.21 2.22
CA ALA A 156 -2.95 -10.55 2.72
C ALA A 156 -2.47 -10.80 4.18
N LYS A 157 -1.56 -9.97 4.71
CA LYS A 157 -1.11 -10.04 6.11
C LYS A 157 -1.83 -9.06 7.04
N MET A 158 -2.69 -8.19 6.51
CA MET A 158 -3.45 -7.20 7.26
C MET A 158 -4.69 -7.84 7.88
N ARG A 159 -5.11 -7.34 9.06
CA ARG A 159 -6.39 -7.75 9.65
C ARG A 159 -7.57 -7.15 8.90
N ASN A 160 -7.43 -5.90 8.43
CA ASN A 160 -8.48 -5.21 7.68
C ASN A 160 -7.90 -4.67 6.36
N ALA A 161 -7.76 -5.53 5.35
CA ALA A 161 -7.20 -5.16 4.05
C ALA A 161 -7.98 -4.01 3.36
N ASP A 162 -9.29 -3.94 3.56
CA ASP A 162 -10.16 -2.95 2.92
C ASP A 162 -10.03 -1.54 3.52
N SER A 163 -9.38 -1.42 4.68
CA SER A 163 -9.02 -0.12 5.27
C SER A 163 -8.05 0.69 4.41
N VAL A 164 -7.37 0.05 3.44
CA VAL A 164 -6.47 0.72 2.50
C VAL A 164 -7.02 0.59 1.09
N ALA A 165 -7.70 1.64 0.66
CA ALA A 165 -8.18 1.81 -0.71
C ALA A 165 -7.07 2.36 -1.62
N ALA A 166 -7.18 2.04 -2.92
CA ALA A 166 -6.40 2.70 -3.94
C ALA A 166 -6.85 4.18 -4.08
N PRO A 167 -5.95 5.08 -4.48
CA PRO A 167 -6.34 6.45 -4.84
C PRO A 167 -7.49 6.46 -5.85
N THR A 168 -8.47 7.30 -5.59
CA THR A 168 -9.60 7.55 -6.51
C THR A 168 -9.11 8.28 -7.76
N SER A 169 -9.91 8.26 -8.83
CA SER A 169 -9.58 8.97 -10.08
C SER A 169 -9.24 10.46 -9.86
N SER A 170 -9.97 11.15 -8.99
CA SER A 170 -9.68 12.54 -8.66
C SER A 170 -8.38 12.73 -7.88
N GLU A 171 -8.07 11.83 -6.94
CA GLU A 171 -6.80 11.85 -6.21
C GLU A 171 -5.63 11.55 -7.15
N GLU A 172 -5.79 10.57 -8.06
CA GLU A 172 -4.77 10.27 -9.07
C GLU A 172 -4.48 11.48 -9.96
N GLN A 173 -5.52 12.14 -10.46
CA GLN A 173 -5.39 13.35 -11.28
C GLN A 173 -4.68 14.46 -10.53
N GLN A 174 -5.01 14.68 -9.26
CA GLN A 174 -4.35 15.68 -8.43
C GLN A 174 -2.86 15.36 -8.22
N LEU A 175 -2.53 14.10 -7.93
CA LEU A 175 -1.13 13.64 -7.80
C LEU A 175 -0.34 13.88 -9.10
N LEU A 176 -0.91 13.53 -10.25
CA LEU A 176 -0.24 13.69 -11.54
C LEU A 176 -0.11 15.16 -11.95
N LYS A 177 -1.11 16.00 -11.63
CA LYS A 177 -1.09 17.44 -11.89
C LYS A 177 0.03 18.15 -11.15
N GLU A 178 0.40 17.72 -9.95
CA GLU A 178 1.55 18.26 -9.21
C GLU A 178 2.90 17.99 -9.89
N LEU A 179 2.97 16.95 -10.72
CA LEU A 179 4.16 16.57 -11.49
C LEU A 179 4.21 17.24 -12.86
N ASP A 180 3.06 17.72 -13.34
CA ASP A 180 2.93 18.22 -14.70
C ASP A 180 3.62 19.58 -14.84
N ARG A 181 4.74 19.56 -15.55
CA ARG A 181 5.43 20.76 -16.02
C ARG A 181 5.90 20.55 -17.46
N PRO A 182 5.83 21.58 -18.31
CA PRO A 182 6.20 21.43 -19.72
C PRO A 182 7.71 21.28 -19.93
N ASP A 183 8.54 21.74 -18.99
CA ASP A 183 10.00 21.71 -19.10
C ASP A 183 10.57 20.29 -19.06
N LEU A 184 11.30 19.91 -20.12
CA LEU A 184 11.86 18.57 -20.28
C LEU A 184 12.81 18.20 -19.14
N PHE A 185 13.68 19.13 -18.74
CA PHE A 185 14.64 18.90 -17.66
C PHE A 185 13.92 18.59 -16.35
N TYR A 186 12.91 19.39 -15.99
CA TYR A 186 12.10 19.16 -14.81
C TYR A 186 11.36 17.83 -14.86
N ARG A 187 10.76 17.45 -16.00
CA ARG A 187 10.04 16.18 -16.10
C ARG A 187 10.96 14.99 -15.84
N LYS A 188 12.16 14.98 -16.43
CA LYS A 188 13.18 13.95 -16.22
C LYS A 188 13.70 13.95 -14.78
N MET A 189 14.02 15.12 -14.24
CA MET A 189 14.41 15.30 -12.84
C MET A 189 13.34 14.76 -11.87
N MET A 190 12.06 15.02 -12.15
CA MET A 190 10.95 14.52 -11.35
C MET A 190 10.81 13.00 -11.43
N ALA A 191 11.00 12.41 -12.62
CA ALA A 191 10.97 10.97 -12.79
C ALA A 191 12.08 10.27 -11.97
N HIS A 192 13.31 10.78 -12.00
CA HIS A 192 14.40 10.26 -11.15
C HIS A 192 14.13 10.48 -9.65
N ARG A 193 13.50 11.60 -9.28
CA ARG A 193 13.07 11.86 -7.90
C ARG A 193 12.05 10.84 -7.42
N ILE A 194 11.11 10.45 -8.28
CA ILE A 194 10.13 9.39 -7.99
C ILE A 194 10.84 8.05 -7.81
N LEU A 195 11.70 7.63 -8.75
CA LEU A 195 12.44 6.37 -8.66
C LEU A 195 13.29 6.28 -7.40
N ARG A 196 14.03 7.34 -7.07
CA ARG A 196 14.81 7.39 -5.82
C ARG A 196 13.94 7.33 -4.57
N SER A 197 12.79 7.99 -4.59
CA SER A 197 11.85 7.97 -3.46
C SER A 197 11.20 6.60 -3.27
N ILE A 198 10.89 5.90 -4.37
CA ILE A 198 10.46 4.50 -4.35
C ILE A 198 11.55 3.62 -3.73
N HIS A 199 12.79 3.72 -4.21
CA HIS A 199 13.90 2.93 -3.68
C HIS A 199 14.04 3.11 -2.15
N ILE A 200 14.11 4.35 -1.68
CA ILE A 200 14.24 4.65 -0.25
C ILE A 200 13.04 4.12 0.55
N PHE A 201 11.82 4.33 0.04
CA PHE A 201 10.60 3.84 0.68
C PHE A 201 10.60 2.31 0.79
N LEU A 202 11.04 1.61 -0.26
CA LEU A 202 11.15 0.16 -0.26
C LEU A 202 12.24 -0.32 0.70
N VAL A 203 13.42 0.32 0.75
CA VAL A 203 14.48 -0.05 1.71
C VAL A 203 13.99 0.07 3.15
N ASP A 204 13.39 1.20 3.51
CA ASP A 204 12.87 1.44 4.86
C ASP A 204 11.66 0.54 5.17
N GLY A 205 10.83 0.26 4.17
CA GLY A 205 9.68 -0.63 4.28
C GLY A 205 10.08 -2.07 4.53
N LYS A 206 11.06 -2.60 3.79
CA LYS A 206 11.61 -3.95 3.99
C LYS A 206 12.13 -4.11 5.42
N ARG A 207 12.98 -3.17 5.87
CA ARG A 207 13.56 -3.16 7.21
C ARG A 207 12.46 -3.19 8.29
N SER A 208 11.43 -2.37 8.11
CA SER A 208 10.32 -2.27 9.06
C SER A 208 9.47 -3.54 9.08
N TYR A 209 9.16 -4.09 7.91
CA TYR A 209 8.44 -5.36 7.78
C TYR A 209 9.18 -6.49 8.48
N GLN A 210 10.48 -6.66 8.18
CA GLN A 210 11.31 -7.69 8.80
C GLN A 210 11.35 -7.56 10.33
N LYS A 211 11.54 -6.33 10.85
CA LYS A 211 11.52 -6.07 12.30
C LYS A 211 10.22 -6.57 12.95
N TRP A 212 9.08 -6.41 12.31
CA TRP A 212 7.79 -6.87 12.82
C TRP A 212 7.57 -8.38 12.67
N MET A 213 8.15 -9.00 11.64
CA MET A 213 8.10 -10.44 11.47
C MET A 213 9.03 -11.19 12.46
N SER A 214 10.13 -10.55 12.88
CA SER A 214 11.08 -11.12 13.85
C SER A 214 10.66 -10.94 15.31
N LYS A 215 9.72 -10.04 15.63
CA LYS A 215 9.16 -9.91 16.99
C LYS A 215 8.32 -11.15 17.31
N LYS A 216 8.92 -12.14 17.99
CA LYS A 216 8.20 -13.29 18.56
C LYS A 216 7.06 -12.81 19.45
N LYS A 217 5.93 -13.54 19.46
CA LYS A 217 4.93 -13.41 20.54
C LYS A 217 5.66 -13.61 21.87
N PRO A 218 5.42 -12.80 22.92
CA PRO A 218 5.89 -13.16 24.24
C PRO A 218 5.30 -14.53 24.59
N GLU A 219 6.16 -15.53 24.77
CA GLU A 219 5.77 -16.79 25.39
C GLU A 219 5.13 -16.43 26.73
N SER A 220 3.85 -16.74 26.87
CA SER A 220 3.19 -16.71 28.17
C SER A 220 3.95 -17.67 29.06
N PHE A 221 4.83 -17.14 29.92
CA PHE A 221 5.30 -17.86 31.09
C PHE A 221 4.05 -18.20 31.91
N TYR A 222 3.53 -19.41 31.72
CA TYR A 222 2.59 -20.00 32.65
C TYR A 222 3.33 -20.08 33.98
N ILE A 223 2.96 -19.18 34.91
CA ILE A 223 3.36 -19.28 36.30
C ILE A 223 2.73 -20.58 36.82
N SER A 224 3.55 -21.62 36.93
CA SER A 224 3.22 -22.81 37.69
C SER A 224 2.95 -22.39 39.14
N LYS A 225 1.70 -22.55 39.59
CA LYS A 225 1.31 -22.34 40.98
C LYS A 225 2.21 -23.20 41.89
N PRO A 226 2.76 -22.68 43.00
CA PRO A 226 3.47 -23.51 43.95
C PRO A 226 2.50 -24.49 44.63
N LYS A 227 2.93 -25.74 44.75
CA LYS A 227 2.23 -26.77 45.53
C LYS A 227 2.13 -26.31 46.98
N HIS A 228 0.92 -26.34 47.54
CA HIS A 228 0.69 -26.27 48.97
C HIS A 228 1.45 -27.41 49.66
N GLN A 229 2.31 -27.07 50.62
CA GLN A 229 2.92 -28.03 51.54
C GLN A 229 2.08 -28.03 52.82
N GLU A 230 1.39 -29.15 53.06
CA GLU A 230 0.69 -29.43 54.31
C GLU A 230 1.69 -29.44 55.47
N TYR A 231 1.44 -28.60 56.48
CA TYR A 231 2.07 -28.74 57.79
C TYR A 231 1.24 -29.72 58.62
N THR A 232 1.78 -30.92 58.84
CA THR A 232 1.31 -31.81 59.90
C THR A 232 1.75 -31.26 61.26
N LYS A 233 0.79 -30.95 62.13
CA LYS A 233 1.01 -30.74 63.56
C LYS A 233 1.28 -32.10 64.22
N THR A 234 2.39 -32.22 64.94
CA THR A 234 2.55 -33.26 65.95
C THR A 234 2.50 -32.59 67.31
N VAL A 235 1.48 -32.96 68.08
CA VAL A 235 1.26 -32.58 69.47
C VAL A 235 2.14 -33.47 70.34
N ALA A 236 2.82 -32.86 71.33
CA ALA A 236 3.31 -33.54 72.53
C ALA A 236 2.57 -32.96 73.73
#